data_AF-A0A0H4T701-F1
#
_entry.id   AF-A0A0H4T701-F1
#
_cell.length_a   1.000
_cell.length_b   1.000
_cell.length_c   1.000
_cell.angle_alpha   90.00
_cell.angle_beta   90.00
_cell.angle_gamma   90.00
#
_symmetry.space_group_name_H-M   'P 1'
#
loop_
_entity.id
_entity.type
_entity.pdbx_description
1 polymer ?
#
loop_
_entity_poly.entity_id
_entity_poly.type
_entity_poly.pdbx_seq_one_letter_code
_entity_poly.pdbx_strand_id
1 'polypeptide(L)'
;MYPDARIGISYGVPTYWAKSGRVGLAYWSGGVSFYPFGGDYLDEFRAEHPTIKTSKGTINFKVSEKVPVMALKKIIRQSIEHPHHPVKP
;
A
#
# COMPACT_ATOMS: atom_id res chain seq x y z
N MET A 1 -1.47 -5.51 12.57
CA MET A 1 -0.36 -6.25 11.92
C MET A 1 0.99 -5.76 12.42
N TYR A 2 1.26 -4.44 12.45
CA TYR A 2 2.52 -3.89 12.94
C TYR A 2 2.23 -2.80 13.98
N PRO A 3 2.13 -3.12 15.29
CA PRO A 3 1.82 -2.13 16.32
C PRO A 3 2.95 -1.10 16.50
N ASP A 4 4.20 -1.50 16.26
CA ASP A 4 5.39 -0.65 16.43
C ASP A 4 5.76 0.15 15.17
N ALA A 5 4.82 0.29 14.22
CA ALA A 5 5.08 1.01 12.98
C ALA A 5 5.34 2.50 13.27
N ARG A 6 6.47 3.03 12.76
CA ARG A 6 6.75 4.46 12.81
C ARG A 6 5.89 5.17 11.77
N ILE A 7 5.23 6.24 12.17
CA ILE A 7 4.39 7.07 11.29
C ILE A 7 5.10 8.40 11.02
N GLY A 8 5.01 8.89 9.80
CA GLY A 8 5.54 10.19 9.40
C GLY A 8 5.11 10.57 7.99
N ILE A 9 5.64 11.67 7.48
CA ILE A 9 5.34 12.15 6.12
C ILE A 9 6.53 11.87 5.21
N SER A 10 6.28 11.26 4.04
CA SER A 10 7.27 11.10 2.96
C SER A 10 6.65 11.62 1.66
N TYR A 11 7.29 12.59 1.01
CA TYR A 11 6.77 13.23 -0.22
C TYR A 11 5.32 13.73 -0.07
N GLY A 12 4.96 14.28 1.10
CA GLY A 12 3.60 14.76 1.39
C GLY A 12 2.57 13.65 1.69
N VAL A 13 2.99 12.38 1.76
CA VAL A 13 2.10 11.24 2.00
C VAL A 13 2.34 10.65 3.40
N PRO A 14 1.29 10.50 4.23
CA PRO A 14 1.35 9.67 5.44
C PRO A 14 1.89 8.28 5.14
N THR A 15 3.04 7.97 5.71
CA THR A 15 3.79 6.76 5.46
C THR A 15 4.05 6.04 6.78
N TYR A 16 3.93 4.72 6.72
CA TYR A 16 4.06 3.81 7.85
C TYR A 16 5.27 2.92 7.56
N TRP A 17 6.28 3.01 8.42
CA TRP A 17 7.50 2.22 8.34
C TRP A 17 7.48 1.14 9.40
N ALA A 18 7.81 -0.09 9.02
CA ALA A 18 8.03 -1.18 9.95
C ALA A 18 9.03 -2.15 9.35
N LYS A 19 9.78 -2.86 10.20
CA LYS A 19 10.86 -3.76 9.78
C LYS A 19 11.78 -3.04 8.77
N SER A 20 11.98 -3.60 7.58
CA SER A 20 12.79 -3.02 6.51
C SER A 20 11.96 -2.27 5.45
N GLY A 21 10.63 -2.25 5.57
CA GLY A 21 9.73 -1.77 4.52
C GLY A 21 8.84 -0.60 4.93
N ARG A 22 7.93 -0.23 4.02
CA ARG A 22 6.96 0.85 4.26
C ARG A 22 5.72 0.75 3.37
N VAL A 23 4.64 1.38 3.82
CA VAL A 23 3.43 1.63 3.03
C VAL A 23 2.96 3.06 3.19
N GLY A 24 2.29 3.62 2.18
CA GLY A 24 1.79 4.99 2.18
C GLY A 24 0.29 5.04 1.95
N LEU A 25 -0.35 6.08 2.50
CA LEU A 25 -1.78 6.32 2.33
C LEU A 25 -2.02 7.81 2.07
N ALA A 26 -2.58 8.15 0.91
CA ALA A 26 -2.93 9.52 0.57
C ALA A 26 -4.44 9.66 0.35
N TYR A 27 -5.03 10.71 0.92
CA TYR A 27 -6.41 11.09 0.69
C TYR A 27 -6.55 11.94 -0.57
N TRP A 28 -7.67 11.80 -1.28
CA TRP A 28 -8.12 12.69 -2.35
C TRP A 28 -9.65 12.74 -2.39
N SER A 29 -10.23 13.70 -3.11
CA SER A 29 -11.68 14.00 -3.04
C SER A 29 -12.62 12.83 -3.38
N GLY A 30 -12.16 11.85 -4.16
CA GLY A 30 -12.96 10.68 -4.55
C GLY A 30 -12.54 9.37 -3.88
N GLY A 31 -11.59 9.40 -2.93
CA GLY A 31 -11.16 8.19 -2.25
C GLY A 31 -9.77 8.25 -1.61
N VAL A 32 -9.11 7.10 -1.57
CA VAL A 32 -7.80 6.93 -0.94
C VAL A 32 -6.87 6.17 -1.86
N SER A 33 -5.64 6.65 -1.98
CA SER A 33 -4.55 6.01 -2.69
C SER A 33 -3.63 5.28 -1.71
N PHE A 34 -3.43 3.99 -1.94
CA PHE A 34 -2.53 3.14 -1.19
C PHE A 34 -1.25 2.87 -1.98
N TYR A 35 -0.11 3.12 -1.34
CA TYR A 35 1.23 2.99 -1.92
C TYR A 35 1.97 1.84 -1.24
N PRO A 36 2.09 0.66 -1.88
CA PRO A 36 2.89 -0.45 -1.37
C PRO A 36 4.41 -0.23 -1.47
N PHE A 37 4.88 0.79 -2.20
CA PHE A 37 6.29 1.04 -2.47
C PHE A 37 7.08 -0.17 -3.04
N GLY A 38 6.37 -1.08 -3.70
CA GLY A 38 6.88 -2.23 -4.46
C GLY A 38 5.86 -2.62 -5.52
N GLY A 39 6.33 -2.87 -6.76
CA GLY A 39 5.46 -3.04 -7.93
C GLY A 39 5.03 -4.49 -8.19
N ASP A 40 5.93 -5.44 -7.95
CA ASP A 40 5.76 -6.85 -8.39
C ASP A 40 4.65 -7.59 -7.64
N TYR A 41 4.24 -7.06 -6.48
CA TYR A 41 3.21 -7.67 -5.63
C TYR A 41 1.78 -7.27 -6.01
N LEU A 42 1.60 -6.44 -7.04
CA LEU A 42 0.28 -5.95 -7.46
C LEU A 42 -0.36 -6.77 -8.58
N ASP A 43 0.38 -7.63 -9.28
CA ASP A 43 -0.15 -8.35 -10.44
C ASP A 43 -1.26 -9.34 -10.06
N GLU A 44 -1.08 -10.10 -8.98
CA GLU A 44 -2.10 -10.98 -8.43
C GLU A 44 -3.34 -10.18 -7.97
N PHE A 45 -3.13 -9.04 -7.30
CA PHE A 45 -4.23 -8.17 -6.86
C PHE A 45 -5.03 -7.63 -8.06
N ARG A 46 -4.36 -7.26 -9.16
CA ARG A 46 -5.02 -6.80 -10.39
C ARG A 46 -5.85 -7.90 -11.04
N ALA A 47 -5.34 -9.14 -11.04
CA ALA A 47 -6.05 -10.28 -11.57
C ALA A 47 -7.31 -10.62 -10.75
N GLU A 48 -7.22 -10.56 -9.42
CA GLU A 48 -8.34 -10.85 -8.51
C GLU A 48 -9.36 -9.69 -8.41
N HIS A 49 -8.91 -8.45 -8.59
CA HIS A 49 -9.72 -7.24 -8.44
C HIS A 49 -9.62 -6.30 -9.65
N PRO A 50 -10.03 -6.75 -10.86
CA PRO A 50 -9.83 -5.99 -12.10
C PRO A 50 -10.61 -4.67 -12.17
N THR A 51 -11.65 -4.52 -11.34
CA THR A 51 -12.47 -3.30 -11.28
C THR A 51 -11.87 -2.22 -10.38
N ILE A 52 -10.92 -2.57 -9.51
CA ILE A 52 -10.23 -1.60 -8.64
C ILE A 52 -9.11 -0.93 -9.44
N LYS A 53 -9.11 0.40 -9.46
CA LYS A 53 -8.12 1.17 -10.23
C LYS A 53 -6.73 1.02 -9.63
N THR A 54 -5.79 0.49 -10.41
CA THR A 54 -4.37 0.40 -10.03
C THR A 54 -3.45 1.08 -11.04
N SER A 55 -2.24 1.42 -10.61
CA SER A 55 -1.11 1.80 -11.47
C SER A 55 0.11 0.95 -11.09
N LYS A 56 1.28 1.17 -11.71
CA LYS A 56 2.51 0.38 -11.48
C LYS A 56 2.84 0.14 -9.99
N GLY A 57 2.56 1.10 -9.11
CA GLY A 57 2.87 0.99 -7.68
C GLY A 57 1.82 1.64 -6.78
N THR A 58 0.55 1.66 -7.19
CA THR A 58 -0.52 2.30 -6.41
C THR A 58 -1.84 1.58 -6.62
N ILE A 59 -2.63 1.48 -5.56
CA ILE A 59 -4.03 1.05 -5.59
C ILE A 59 -4.90 2.24 -5.21
N ASN A 60 -5.97 2.52 -5.95
CA ASN A 60 -6.89 3.60 -5.65
C ASN A 60 -8.23 2.98 -5.26
N PHE A 61 -8.64 3.21 -4.02
CA PHE A 61 -9.97 2.84 -3.53
C PHE A 61 -10.87 4.07 -3.62
N LYS A 62 -11.93 4.00 -4.43
CA LYS A 62 -12.96 5.05 -4.44
C LYS A 62 -13.82 4.96 -3.19
N VAL A 63 -14.44 6.08 -2.78
CA VAL A 63 -15.38 6.11 -1.64
C VAL A 63 -16.52 5.10 -1.79
N SER A 64 -16.97 4.82 -3.02
CA SER A 64 -18.03 3.86 -3.32
C SER A 64 -17.57 2.40 -3.38
N GLU A 65 -16.27 2.13 -3.32
CA GLU A 65 -15.70 0.79 -3.46
C GLU A 65 -15.48 0.13 -2.09
N LYS A 66 -15.76 -1.17 -1.99
CA LYS A 66 -15.38 -1.96 -0.82
C LYS A 66 -13.90 -2.28 -0.87
N VAL A 67 -13.19 -2.09 0.23
CA VAL A 67 -11.77 -2.46 0.34
C VAL A 67 -11.66 -3.97 0.57
N PRO A 68 -10.98 -4.75 -0.29
CA PRO A 68 -10.73 -6.16 -0.07
C PRO A 68 -9.64 -6.34 1.00
N VAL A 69 -10.06 -6.30 2.27
CA VAL A 69 -9.16 -6.24 3.43
C VAL A 69 -8.14 -7.39 3.46
N MET A 70 -8.53 -8.60 3.06
CA MET A 70 -7.61 -9.75 3.06
C MET A 70 -6.49 -9.59 2.03
N ALA A 71 -6.82 -9.23 0.80
CA ALA A 71 -5.85 -8.97 -0.26
C ALA A 71 -4.94 -7.78 0.10
N LEU A 72 -5.51 -6.71 0.67
CA LEU A 72 -4.74 -5.56 1.14
C LEU A 72 -3.75 -5.94 2.26
N LYS A 73 -4.16 -6.78 3.22
CA LYS A 73 -3.26 -7.28 4.27
C LYS A 73 -2.10 -8.09 3.68
N LYS A 74 -2.34 -8.91 2.65
CA LYS A 74 -1.29 -9.67 1.95
C LYS A 74 -0.26 -8.71 1.35
N ILE A 75 -0.71 -7.67 0.66
CA ILE A 75 0.18 -6.66 0.07
C ILE A 75 0.96 -5.91 1.15
N ILE A 76 0.29 -5.43 2.22
CA ILE A 76 0.96 -4.75 3.33
C ILE A 76 2.07 -5.61 3.91
N ARG A 77 1.82 -6.92 4.10
CA ARG A 77 2.83 -7.85 4.61
C ARG A 77 4.03 -7.94 3.66
N GLN A 78 3.80 -8.09 2.36
CA GLN A 78 4.89 -8.13 1.38
C GLN A 78 5.69 -6.83 1.35
N SER A 79 5.02 -5.67 1.32
CA SER A 79 5.66 -4.35 1.33
C SER A 79 6.52 -4.08 2.57
N ILE A 80 6.13 -4.61 3.72
CA ILE A 80 6.81 -4.40 5.00
C ILE A 80 7.93 -5.42 5.23
N GLU A 81 7.73 -6.68 4.85
CA GLU A 81 8.67 -7.79 5.14
C GLU A 81 9.64 -8.07 4.00
N HIS A 82 9.22 -7.86 2.75
CA HIS A 82 10.00 -8.11 1.55
C HIS A 82 10.00 -6.87 0.64
N PRO A 83 10.50 -5.72 1.12
CA PRO A 83 10.50 -4.50 0.32
C PRO A 83 11.43 -4.66 -0.90
N HIS A 84 10.99 -4.21 -2.08
CA HIS A 84 11.83 -4.20 -3.29
C HIS A 84 13.10 -3.37 -3.10
N HIS A 85 13.00 -2.26 -2.35
CA HIS A 85 14.15 -1.53 -1.84
C HIS A 85 14.01 -1.35 -0.33
N PRO A 86 14.90 -1.94 0.49
CA PRO A 86 14.83 -1.77 1.93
C PRO A 86 15.01 -0.30 2.30
N VAL A 87 14.19 0.16 3.25
CA VAL A 87 14.35 1.47 3.87
C VAL A 87 15.62 1.42 4.71
N LYS A 88 16.54 2.36 4.49
CA LYS A 88 17.73 2.50 5.34
C LYS A 88 17.27 2.80 6.78
N PRO A 89 17.92 2.20 7.79
CA PRO A 89 17.62 2.49 9.19
C PRO A 89 17.78 3.99 9.50
#